data_AF-A0A9D6F626-F1
#
_entry.id   AF-A0A9D6F626-F1
#
_cell.length_a   1.000
_cell.length_b   1.000
_cell.length_c   1.000
_cell.angle_alpha   90.00
_cell.angle_beta   90.00
_cell.angle_gamma   90.00
#
_symmetry.space_group_name_H-M   'P 1'
#
loop_
_entity.id
_entity.type
_entity.pdbx_description
1 polymer ?
#
loop_
_entity_poly.entity_id
_entity_poly.type
_entity_poly.pdbx_seq_one_letter_code
_entity_poly.pdbx_strand_id
1 'polypeptide(L)'
;MAFAFFSRWFKRSPRQLSDVRLVVYTRAACPLCDDAIEILRKYQQEYGFTIETIDVDASEELKRDHGNCVPVVAIDGTVRFRGHVNEVLLKRIIQHLG
;
A
#
# COMPACT_ATOMS: atom_id res chain seq x y z
N MET A 1 -16.44 -41.23 7.45
CA MET A 1 -16.20 -40.60 6.13
C MET A 1 -15.24 -39.45 6.34
N ALA A 2 -14.10 -39.51 5.66
CA ALA A 2 -12.91 -38.73 5.94
C ALA A 2 -13.01 -37.28 5.46
N PHE A 3 -12.63 -36.34 6.32
CA PHE A 3 -12.01 -35.08 5.90
C PHE A 3 -10.83 -34.76 6.82
N ALA A 4 -9.85 -35.68 6.80
CA ALA A 4 -8.49 -35.36 7.19
C ALA A 4 -7.90 -34.41 6.13
N PHE A 5 -8.09 -33.10 6.27
CA PHE A 5 -7.52 -32.11 5.33
C PHE A 5 -7.18 -30.74 5.95
N PHE A 6 -7.24 -30.57 7.28
CA PHE A 6 -6.99 -29.26 7.89
C PHE A 6 -5.52 -29.00 8.29
N SER A 7 -4.63 -29.99 8.22
CA SER A 7 -3.33 -29.94 8.87
C SER A 7 -2.10 -29.93 7.94
N ARG A 8 -2.26 -29.61 6.64
CA ARG A 8 -1.13 -29.57 5.68
C ARG A 8 -1.10 -28.33 4.78
N TRP A 9 -1.77 -27.26 5.20
CA TRP A 9 -1.69 -25.93 4.57
C TRP A 9 -1.39 -24.83 5.60
N PHE A 10 -0.60 -25.15 6.62
CA PHE A 10 0.24 -24.16 7.31
C PHE A 10 1.35 -23.69 6.33
N LYS A 11 0.96 -23.20 5.15
CA LYS A 11 1.83 -22.46 4.25
C LYS A 11 2.01 -21.10 4.92
N ARG A 12 3.08 -20.97 5.72
CA ARG A 12 3.61 -19.72 6.32
C ARG A 12 2.76 -18.51 5.94
N SER A 13 1.72 -18.24 6.70
CA SER A 13 0.94 -17.02 6.51
C SER A 13 1.91 -15.85 6.58
N PRO A 14 1.94 -14.96 5.58
CA PRO A 14 2.73 -13.74 5.68
C PRO A 14 2.40 -13.04 7.00
N ARG A 15 3.41 -12.44 7.62
CA ARG A 15 3.24 -11.71 8.89
C ARG A 15 2.16 -10.65 8.68
N GLN A 16 1.13 -10.66 9.52
CA GLN A 16 0.08 -9.65 9.48
C GLN A 16 0.68 -8.29 9.87
N LEU A 17 0.50 -7.28 9.01
CA LEU A 17 0.99 -5.91 9.17
C LEU A 17 -0.15 -4.96 9.54
N SER A 18 -1.07 -5.38 10.40
CA SER A 18 -2.26 -4.61 10.78
C SER A 18 -1.95 -3.24 11.38
N ASP A 19 -0.77 -3.08 11.99
CA ASP A 19 -0.31 -1.83 12.60
C ASP A 19 0.35 -0.87 11.59
N VAL A 20 0.64 -1.34 10.37
CA VAL A 20 1.26 -0.52 9.32
C VAL A 20 0.19 0.33 8.64
N ARG A 21 0.46 1.63 8.53
CA ARG A 21 -0.41 2.59 7.83
C ARG A 21 0.25 3.05 6.54
N LEU A 22 -0.40 2.74 5.41
CA LEU A 22 -0.09 3.30 4.11
C LEU A 22 -1.00 4.50 3.81
N VAL A 23 -0.38 5.61 3.43
CA VAL A 23 -1.07 6.81 2.93
C VAL A 23 -0.69 7.00 1.47
N VAL A 24 -1.70 7.10 0.61
CA VAL A 24 -1.53 7.43 -0.81
C VAL A 24 -2.07 8.83 -1.02
N TYR A 25 -1.18 9.76 -1.34
CA TYR A 25 -1.56 11.09 -1.77
C TYR A 25 -1.93 11.04 -3.25
N THR A 26 -3.17 11.40 -3.55
CA THR A 26 -3.77 11.32 -4.89
C THR A 26 -4.28 12.67 -5.34
N ARG A 27 -4.73 12.74 -6.60
CA ARG A 27 -5.46 13.87 -7.17
C ARG A 27 -6.65 13.31 -7.96
N ALA A 28 -7.71 14.10 -8.11
CA ALA A 28 -8.80 13.79 -9.02
C ALA A 28 -8.32 13.50 -10.46
N ALA A 29 -8.95 12.53 -11.13
CA ALA A 29 -8.68 12.14 -12.52
C ALA A 29 -7.19 11.80 -12.79
N CYS A 30 -6.60 10.96 -11.94
CA CYS A 30 -5.20 10.51 -12.03
C CYS A 30 -5.13 8.99 -12.28
N PRO A 31 -5.04 8.54 -13.55
CA PRO A 31 -4.94 7.11 -13.85
C PRO A 31 -3.74 6.42 -13.18
N LEU A 32 -2.62 7.14 -13.05
CA LEU A 32 -1.43 6.65 -12.36
C LEU A 32 -1.68 6.40 -10.86
N CYS A 33 -2.57 7.17 -10.25
CA CYS A 33 -2.97 7.00 -8.86
C CYS A 33 -3.83 5.75 -8.70
N ASP A 34 -4.72 5.48 -9.66
CA ASP A 34 -5.53 4.27 -9.69
C ASP A 34 -4.65 3.01 -9.81
N ASP A 35 -3.66 3.03 -10.71
CA ASP A 35 -2.67 1.95 -10.86
C ASP A 35 -1.92 1.68 -9.54
N ALA A 36 -1.46 2.75 -8.88
CA ALA A 36 -0.77 2.65 -7.60
C ALA A 36 -1.67 2.03 -6.51
N ILE A 37 -2.93 2.47 -6.43
CA ILE A 37 -3.90 1.95 -5.44
C ILE A 37 -4.22 0.48 -5.71
N GLU A 38 -4.39 0.08 -6.97
CA GLU A 38 -4.68 -1.31 -7.34
C GLU A 38 -3.54 -2.23 -6.88
N ILE A 39 -2.29 -1.85 -7.18
CA ILE A 39 -1.10 -2.56 -6.72
C ILE A 39 -1.12 -2.67 -5.19
N LEU A 40 -1.30 -1.55 -4.47
CA LEU A 40 -1.27 -1.56 -3.01
C LEU A 40 -2.39 -2.43 -2.41
N ARG A 41 -3.61 -2.40 -2.96
CA ARG A 41 -4.74 -3.22 -2.51
C ARG A 41 -4.50 -4.71 -2.65
N LYS A 42 -3.82 -5.13 -3.72
CA LYS A 42 -3.40 -6.53 -3.90
C LYS A 42 -2.53 -7.01 -2.73
N TYR A 43 -1.56 -6.20 -2.31
CA TYR A 43 -0.71 -6.54 -1.16
C TYR A 43 -1.43 -6.35 0.19
N GLN A 44 -2.38 -5.42 0.28
CA GLN A 44 -3.21 -5.27 1.48
C GLN A 44 -4.00 -6.56 1.77
N GLN A 45 -4.55 -7.22 0.74
CA GLN A 45 -5.26 -8.50 0.92
C GLN A 45 -4.33 -9.62 1.41
N GLU A 46 -3.04 -9.57 1.07
CA GLU A 46 -2.05 -10.58 1.46
C GLU A 46 -1.46 -10.32 2.86
N TYR A 47 -1.16 -9.07 3.23
CA TYR A 47 -0.44 -8.71 4.47
C TYR A 47 -1.30 -8.00 5.52
N GLY A 48 -2.48 -7.49 5.15
CA GLY A 48 -3.46 -6.93 6.09
C GLY A 48 -3.15 -5.54 6.65
N PHE A 49 -2.27 -4.75 6.03
CA PHE A 49 -2.04 -3.34 6.41
C PHE A 49 -3.21 -2.43 6.02
N THR A 50 -3.21 -1.21 6.55
CA THR A 50 -4.25 -0.21 6.23
C THR A 50 -3.82 0.71 5.10
N ILE A 51 -4.75 1.07 4.22
CA ILE A 51 -4.53 2.04 3.14
C ILE A 51 -5.51 3.19 3.31
N GLU A 52 -5.00 4.41 3.28
CA GLU A 52 -5.75 5.64 3.29
C GLU A 52 -5.37 6.49 2.08
N THR A 53 -6.37 7.11 1.46
CA THR A 53 -6.18 7.99 0.30
C THR A 53 -6.46 9.42 0.71
N ILE A 54 -5.50 10.32 0.47
CA ILE A 54 -5.62 11.74 0.77
C ILE A 54 -5.52 12.53 -0.53
N ASP A 55 -6.55 13.31 -0.84
CA ASP A 55 -6.50 14.23 -1.99
C ASP A 55 -5.56 15.40 -1.68
N VAL A 56 -4.51 15.55 -2.48
CA VAL A 56 -3.57 16.67 -2.34
C VAL A 56 -4.27 18.00 -2.59
N ASP A 57 -5.35 18.02 -3.38
CA ASP A 57 -6.02 19.26 -3.73
C ASP A 57 -6.97 19.77 -2.62
N ALA A 58 -7.18 18.98 -1.57
CA ALA A 58 -8.03 19.34 -0.42
C ALA A 58 -7.40 20.41 0.51
N SER A 59 -6.09 20.64 0.46
CA SER A 59 -5.44 21.70 1.22
C SER A 59 -4.22 22.27 0.50
N GLU A 60 -3.96 23.57 0.67
CA GLU A 60 -2.82 24.24 0.05
C GLU A 60 -1.46 23.72 0.56
N GLU A 61 -1.41 23.23 1.80
CA GLU A 61 -0.21 22.59 2.37
C GLU A 61 0.12 21.27 1.64
N LEU A 62 -0.87 20.40 1.46
CA LEU A 62 -0.68 19.14 0.73
C LEU A 62 -0.33 19.37 -0.74
N LYS A 63 -0.96 20.36 -1.40
CA LYS A 63 -0.59 20.76 -2.76
C LYS A 63 0.86 21.19 -2.84
N ARG A 64 1.34 21.98 -1.88
CA ARG A 64 2.72 22.45 -1.84
C ARG A 64 3.71 21.31 -1.66
N ASP A 65 3.41 20.36 -0.78
CA ASP A 65 4.34 19.28 -0.41
C ASP A 65 4.32 18.09 -1.38
N HIS A 66 3.16 17.81 -1.98
CA HIS A 66 2.94 16.61 -2.79
C HIS A 66 2.33 16.87 -4.17
N GLY A 67 1.78 18.05 -4.43
CA GLY A 67 1.04 18.38 -5.66
C GLY A 67 1.85 18.36 -6.97
N ASN A 68 3.19 18.38 -6.88
CA ASN A 68 4.08 18.29 -8.04
C ASN A 68 4.34 16.84 -8.49
N CYS A 69 4.09 15.84 -7.65
CA CYS A 69 4.47 14.45 -7.91
C CYS A 69 3.45 13.46 -7.32
N VAL A 70 2.23 13.45 -7.84
CA VAL A 70 1.24 12.41 -7.48
C VAL A 70 1.33 11.21 -8.44
N PRO A 71 1.08 9.98 -7.96
CA PRO A 71 0.80 9.59 -6.58
C PRO A 71 2.06 9.58 -5.69
N VAL A 72 1.90 9.90 -4.42
CA VAL A 72 2.94 9.70 -3.38
C VAL A 72 2.46 8.63 -2.42
N VAL A 73 3.30 7.63 -2.15
CA VAL A 73 3.00 6.58 -1.17
C VAL A 73 3.91 6.75 0.05
N ALA A 74 3.29 6.97 1.21
CA ALA A 74 3.96 6.99 2.49
C ALA A 74 3.59 5.75 3.31
N ILE A 75 4.57 5.17 3.98
CA ILE A 75 4.42 4.03 4.90
C ILE A 75 4.87 4.51 6.27
N ASP A 76 3.98 4.45 7.26
CA ASP A 76 4.21 4.93 8.63
C ASP A 76 4.81 6.35 8.67
N GLY A 77 4.24 7.24 7.84
CA GLY A 77 4.67 8.64 7.71
C GLY A 77 5.91 8.87 6.84
N THR A 78 6.59 7.82 6.38
CA THR A 78 7.79 7.95 5.52
C THR A 78 7.43 7.75 4.05
N VAL A 79 7.72 8.73 3.19
CA VAL A 79 7.54 8.60 1.74
C VAL A 79 8.47 7.51 1.18
N ARG A 80 7.89 6.49 0.54
CA ARG A 80 8.63 5.38 -0.10
C ARG A 80 8.54 5.41 -1.62
N PHE A 81 7.46 5.95 -2.18
CA PHE A 81 7.28 6.04 -3.63
C PHE A 81 6.74 7.42 -4.04
N ARG A 82 7.17 7.87 -5.22
CA ARG A 82 6.62 9.01 -5.94
C ARG A 82 6.45 8.58 -7.40
N GLY A 83 5.26 8.75 -7.96
CA GLY A 83 4.92 8.25 -9.30
C GLY A 83 4.62 6.74 -9.29
N HIS A 84 5.22 5.99 -10.22
CA HIS A 84 4.95 4.56 -10.35
C HIS A 84 5.39 3.76 -9.12
N VAL A 85 4.51 2.88 -8.65
CA VAL A 85 4.82 1.91 -7.61
C VAL A 85 5.46 0.69 -8.24
N ASN A 86 6.74 0.46 -7.94
CA ASN A 86 7.43 -0.75 -8.39
C ASN A 86 7.10 -1.92 -7.45
N GLU A 87 6.38 -2.93 -7.94
CA GLU A 87 5.97 -4.09 -7.16
C GLU A 87 7.13 -4.85 -6.50
N VAL A 88 8.29 -4.95 -7.17
CA VAL A 88 9.46 -5.66 -6.63
C VAL A 88 10.01 -4.92 -5.40
N LEU A 89 10.10 -3.60 -5.47
CA LEU A 89 10.55 -2.78 -4.34
C LEU A 89 9.51 -2.75 -3.23
N LEU A 90 8.23 -2.62 -3.57
CA LEU A 90 7.12 -2.65 -2.62
C LEU A 90 7.15 -3.94 -1.80
N LYS A 91 7.25 -5.08 -2.48
CA LYS A 91 7.33 -6.39 -1.84
C LYS A 91 8.53 -6.48 -0.89
N ARG A 92 9.71 -6.02 -1.31
CA ARG A 92 10.89 -5.99 -0.43
C ARG A 92 10.65 -5.15 0.80
N ILE A 93 10.08 -3.96 0.65
CA ILE A 93 9.77 -3.08 1.78
C ILE A 93 8.82 -3.78 2.74
N ILE A 94 7.68 -4.28 2.25
CA ILE A 94 6.66 -4.98 3.05
C ILE A 94 7.27 -6.16 3.83
N GLN A 95 8.14 -6.95 3.18
CA GLN A 95 8.80 -8.09 3.83
C GLN A 95 9.76 -7.70 4.95
N HIS A 96 10.23 -6.46 5.00
CA HIS A 96 11.10 -5.92 6.04
C HIS A 96 10.37 -4.97 7.01
N LEU A 97 9.05 -4.79 6.86
CA LEU A 97 8.22 -4.13 7.87
C LEU A 97 7.94 -5.17 8.96
N GLY A 98 8.71 -5.16 10.04
CA GLY A 98 8.59 -6.10 11.16
C GLY A 98 9.91 -6.32 11.89
#